data_AF-A0AAV0N4F0-F1
#
_entry.id   AF-A0AAV0N4F0-F1
#
_cell.length_a   1.000
_cell.length_b   1.000
_cell.length_c   1.000
_cell.angle_alpha   90.00
_cell.angle_beta   90.00
_cell.angle_gamma   90.00
#
_symmetry.space_group_name_H-M   'P 1'
#
loop_
_entity.id
_entity.type
_entity.pdbx_description
1 polymer ?
#
loop_
_entity_poly.entity_id
_entity_poly.type
_entity_poly.pdbx_seq_one_letter_code
_entity_poly.pdbx_strand_id
1 'polypeptide(L)'
;MNKSGALQMIDLWYDWPNGRNFNIIRDQLGKLTYDAEWNNGTSFMYTLDSDRECKTLYPGVGILRPNWLDGANYLGQRYIDGFLCNVWEKVDFIWYYEDVETKRPVHWVFYTGRHAHVMTFEVGAVLEDAGWQAPAYCFGGEQQRGKERNPAAGRIESVVGVRRFLFG
;
A
#
# COMPACT_ATOMS: atom_id res chain seq x y z
N MET A 1 -23.87 -15.80 4.76
CA MET A 1 -22.87 -15.01 5.52
C MET A 1 -21.48 -15.51 5.15
N ASN A 2 -20.81 -14.83 4.22
CA ASN A 2 -19.36 -14.71 4.23
C ASN A 2 -19.09 -13.34 4.88
N LYS A 3 -18.42 -13.36 6.04
CA LYS A 3 -18.12 -12.23 6.94
C LYS A 3 -16.59 -12.02 7.00
N SER A 4 -15.88 -12.12 5.88
CA SER A 4 -14.48 -12.59 5.95
C SER A 4 -13.57 -11.82 6.89
N GLY A 5 -13.77 -10.52 7.14
CA GLY A 5 -12.96 -9.75 8.11
C GLY A 5 -11.47 -9.98 7.89
N ALA A 6 -11.08 -10.19 6.62
CA ALA A 6 -9.83 -10.82 6.26
C ALA A 6 -8.69 -9.90 6.68
N LEU A 7 -7.77 -10.45 7.47
CA LEU A 7 -6.56 -9.76 7.88
C LEU A 7 -5.47 -10.01 6.85
N GLN A 8 -4.77 -8.93 6.51
CA GLN A 8 -3.62 -8.96 5.62
C GLN A 8 -2.42 -8.33 6.32
N MET A 9 -1.25 -8.94 6.16
CA MET A 9 0.02 -8.32 6.53
C MET A 9 0.72 -7.80 5.28
N ILE A 10 1.23 -6.57 5.33
CA ILE A 10 1.98 -5.99 4.23
C ILE A 10 3.32 -5.48 4.74
N ASP A 11 4.42 -5.90 4.11
CA ASP A 11 5.69 -5.18 4.17
C ASP A 11 5.75 -4.21 2.97
N LEU A 12 5.65 -2.92 3.25
CA LEU A 12 5.65 -1.83 2.27
C LEU A 12 7.04 -1.21 2.17
N TRP A 13 7.66 -1.27 1.01
CA TRP A 13 8.94 -0.64 0.70
C TRP A 13 8.75 0.55 -0.23
N TYR A 14 9.17 1.74 0.20
CA TYR A 14 8.95 2.95 -0.59
C TYR A 14 10.25 3.70 -0.89
N ASP A 15 10.47 4.02 -2.18
CA ASP A 15 11.69 4.65 -2.68
C ASP A 15 11.36 5.68 -3.76
N TRP A 16 10.83 6.82 -3.33
CA TRP A 16 10.45 7.93 -4.20
C TRP A 16 11.55 8.43 -5.14
N PRO A 17 12.82 8.64 -4.72
CA PRO A 17 13.86 9.12 -5.62
C PRO A 17 14.07 8.21 -6.84
N ASN A 18 13.85 6.91 -6.69
CA ASN A 18 13.92 5.92 -7.78
C ASN A 18 12.55 5.55 -8.35
N GLY A 19 11.48 6.25 -7.93
CA GLY A 19 10.15 6.12 -8.51
C GLY A 19 9.51 4.74 -8.34
N ARG A 20 9.76 4.05 -7.23
CA ARG A 20 9.31 2.67 -7.00
C ARG A 20 8.70 2.46 -5.61
N ASN A 21 7.65 1.66 -5.56
CA ASN A 21 6.98 1.19 -4.35
C ASN A 21 6.79 -0.33 -4.46
N PHE A 22 7.00 -1.07 -3.38
CA PHE A 22 6.96 -2.53 -3.41
C PHE A 22 6.25 -3.09 -2.18
N ASN A 23 5.20 -3.86 -2.41
CA ASN A 23 4.41 -4.48 -1.34
C ASN A 23 4.67 -5.99 -1.34
N ILE A 24 5.00 -6.54 -0.18
CA ILE A 24 4.99 -7.99 0.07
C ILE A 24 3.75 -8.30 0.90
N ILE A 25 2.81 -9.01 0.30
CA ILE A 25 1.44 -9.12 0.78
C ILE A 25 1.14 -10.56 1.23
N ARG A 26 0.72 -10.70 2.48
CA ARG A 26 0.36 -11.99 3.10
C ARG A 26 -1.07 -11.96 3.58
N ASP A 27 -1.92 -12.74 2.92
CA ASP A 27 -3.28 -13.01 3.41
C ASP A 27 -3.25 -14.17 4.41
N GLN A 28 -4.12 -14.14 5.43
CA GLN A 28 -4.18 -15.18 6.48
C GLN A 28 -4.24 -16.62 5.97
N LEU A 29 -4.85 -16.85 4.78
CA LEU A 29 -5.02 -18.17 4.15
C LEU A 29 -4.78 -18.12 2.64
N GLY A 30 -4.06 -17.10 2.15
CA GLY A 30 -3.83 -16.88 0.72
C GLY A 30 -2.38 -17.12 0.30
N LYS A 31 -2.12 -16.95 -0.99
CA LYS A 31 -0.76 -16.99 -1.54
C LYS A 31 0.01 -15.74 -1.11
N LEU A 32 1.33 -15.88 -0.97
CA LEU A 32 2.23 -14.75 -0.86
C LEU A 32 2.23 -14.01 -2.20
N THR A 33 1.73 -12.79 -2.21
CA THR A 33 1.67 -11.95 -3.40
C THR A 33 2.61 -10.76 -3.27
N TYR A 34 3.08 -10.27 -4.39
CA TYR A 34 4.00 -9.15 -4.50
C TYR A 34 3.38 -8.11 -5.42
N ASP A 35 3.53 -6.83 -5.08
CA ASP A 35 3.09 -5.72 -5.93
C ASP A 35 4.25 -4.75 -6.15
N ALA A 36 4.81 -4.75 -7.35
CA ALA A 36 5.82 -3.78 -7.78
C ALA A 36 5.16 -2.64 -8.55
N GLU A 37 5.12 -1.47 -7.92
CA GLU A 37 4.49 -0.26 -8.45
C GLU A 37 5.57 0.76 -8.88
N TRP A 38 5.41 1.31 -10.07
CA TRP A 38 6.32 2.31 -10.63
C TRP A 38 5.64 3.67 -10.80
N ASN A 39 6.45 4.73 -10.76
CA ASN A 39 5.98 6.12 -10.88
C ASN A 39 5.25 6.44 -12.20
N ASN A 40 5.45 5.61 -13.23
CA ASN A 40 4.75 5.73 -14.52
C ASN A 40 3.29 5.23 -14.46
N GLY A 41 2.82 4.80 -13.29
CA GLY A 41 1.45 4.31 -13.09
C GLY A 41 1.25 2.84 -13.43
N THR A 42 2.33 2.09 -13.68
CA THR A 42 2.27 0.63 -13.86
C THR A 42 2.45 -0.07 -12.52
N SER A 43 1.64 -1.09 -12.26
CA SER A 43 1.80 -2.01 -11.14
C SER A 43 1.82 -3.45 -11.66
N PHE A 44 2.67 -4.28 -11.07
CA PHE A 44 2.77 -5.71 -11.36
C PHE A 44 2.46 -6.49 -10.11
N MET A 45 1.32 -7.17 -10.10
CA MET A 45 0.91 -8.05 -9.02
C MET A 45 1.22 -9.50 -9.40
N TYR A 46 2.08 -10.18 -8.64
CA TYR A 46 2.59 -11.51 -9.01
C TYR A 46 2.83 -12.44 -7.82
N THR A 47 2.97 -13.74 -8.10
CA THR A 47 3.45 -14.76 -7.16
C THR A 47 4.82 -15.28 -7.60
N LEU A 48 5.72 -15.60 -6.67
CA LEU A 48 7.04 -16.21 -6.97
C LEU A 48 7.04 -17.74 -6.83
N ASP A 49 5.89 -18.34 -6.57
CA ASP A 49 5.71 -19.79 -6.48
C ASP A 49 5.73 -20.46 -7.88
N SER A 50 5.50 -21.78 -7.91
CA SER A 50 5.48 -22.56 -9.14
C SER A 50 4.44 -22.09 -10.16
N ASP A 51 3.38 -21.42 -9.70
CA ASP A 51 2.24 -21.05 -10.51
C ASP A 51 2.54 -19.81 -11.37
N ARG A 52 3.51 -18.98 -10.95
CA ARG A 52 4.05 -17.83 -11.69
C ARG A 52 2.94 -16.92 -12.23
N GLU A 53 1.98 -16.61 -11.37
CA GLU A 53 0.88 -15.74 -11.73
C GLU A 53 1.38 -14.30 -11.83
N CYS A 54 0.94 -13.55 -12.85
CA CYS A 54 1.18 -12.12 -12.93
C CYS A 54 0.01 -11.38 -13.56
N LYS A 55 -0.29 -10.21 -13.01
CA LYS A 55 -1.27 -9.26 -13.50
C LYS A 55 -0.64 -7.87 -13.59
N THR A 56 -0.69 -7.28 -14.78
CA THR A 56 -0.30 -5.88 -14.98
C THR A 56 -1.51 -4.97 -14.77
N LEU A 57 -1.34 -3.99 -13.89
CA LEU A 57 -2.32 -2.99 -13.50
C LEU A 57 -1.83 -1.61 -13.96
N TYR A 58 -2.79 -0.75 -14.34
CA TYR A 58 -2.53 0.64 -14.71
C TYR A 58 -3.49 1.58 -13.97
N PRO A 59 -3.28 1.80 -12.65
CA PRO A 59 -4.11 2.69 -11.85
C PRO A 59 -4.02 4.17 -12.28
N GLY A 60 -3.03 4.55 -13.10
CA GLY A 60 -2.95 5.88 -13.73
C GLY A 60 -2.48 7.03 -12.82
N VAL A 61 -2.41 6.81 -11.49
CA VAL A 61 -1.96 7.82 -10.52
C VAL A 61 -0.48 7.69 -10.11
N GLY A 62 0.14 6.52 -10.33
CA GLY A 62 1.52 6.24 -9.90
C GLY A 62 1.62 6.01 -8.39
N ILE A 63 2.86 5.92 -7.89
CA ILE A 63 3.13 5.79 -6.45
C ILE A 63 2.87 7.10 -5.71
N LEU A 64 2.59 7.01 -4.41
CA LEU A 64 2.32 8.16 -3.56
C LEU A 64 3.46 9.19 -3.64
N ARG A 65 3.13 10.46 -3.90
CA ARG A 65 4.12 11.54 -4.02
C ARG A 65 4.47 12.15 -2.68
N PRO A 66 5.63 12.83 -2.52
CA PRO A 66 5.97 13.41 -1.23
C PRO A 66 5.04 14.49 -0.70
N ASN A 67 4.45 15.25 -1.61
CA ASN A 67 3.47 16.27 -1.29
C ASN A 67 2.02 15.76 -1.40
N TRP A 68 1.76 14.47 -1.23
CA TRP A 68 0.42 13.89 -1.47
C TRP A 68 -0.71 14.51 -0.61
N LEU A 69 -0.36 15.07 0.55
CA LEU A 69 -1.27 15.82 1.42
C LEU A 69 -1.58 17.24 0.92
N ASP A 70 -0.97 17.72 -0.16
CA ASP A 70 -1.28 19.03 -0.73
C ASP A 70 -2.76 19.13 -1.11
N GLY A 71 -3.48 20.13 -0.58
CA GLY A 71 -4.93 20.24 -0.73
C GLY A 71 -5.77 19.23 0.06
N ALA A 72 -5.21 18.52 1.05
CA ALA A 72 -5.97 17.73 2.01
C ALA A 72 -6.63 18.63 3.08
N ASN A 73 -7.75 18.18 3.62
CA ASN A 73 -8.47 18.85 4.70
C ASN A 73 -7.96 18.37 6.06
N TYR A 74 -7.53 19.29 6.91
CA TYR A 74 -7.21 18.95 8.30
C TYR A 74 -8.49 18.84 9.15
N LEU A 75 -8.65 17.72 9.85
CA LEU A 75 -9.85 17.40 10.64
C LEU A 75 -9.65 17.51 12.15
N GLY A 76 -8.46 17.92 12.60
CA GLY A 76 -8.10 17.99 14.02
C GLY A 76 -7.33 16.76 14.51
N GLN A 77 -7.31 16.57 15.83
CA GLN A 77 -6.52 15.51 16.47
C GLN A 77 -7.40 14.43 17.09
N ARG A 78 -6.97 13.17 17.02
CA ARG A 78 -7.66 12.00 17.60
C ARG A 78 -6.67 10.96 18.11
N TYR A 79 -7.06 10.23 19.15
CA TYR A 79 -6.30 9.06 19.59
C TYR A 79 -6.64 7.82 18.75
N ILE A 80 -5.62 7.18 18.17
CA ILE A 80 -5.70 5.90 17.46
C ILE A 80 -4.47 5.07 17.81
N ASP A 81 -4.66 3.78 18.10
CA ASP A 81 -3.61 2.80 18.41
C ASP A 81 -2.62 3.25 19.50
N GLY A 82 -3.10 4.09 20.44
CA GLY A 82 -2.29 4.66 21.51
C GLY A 82 -1.54 5.95 21.16
N PHE A 83 -1.65 6.46 19.94
CA PHE A 83 -1.03 7.71 19.47
C PHE A 83 -2.03 8.84 19.36
N LEU A 84 -1.64 10.04 19.80
CA LEU A 84 -2.36 11.27 19.45
C LEU A 84 -1.98 11.64 18.02
N CYS A 85 -2.94 11.56 17.09
CA CYS A 85 -2.69 11.75 15.66
C CYS A 85 -3.34 13.04 15.13
N ASN A 86 -2.63 13.75 14.26
CA ASN A 86 -3.23 14.67 13.29
C ASN A 86 -4.04 13.85 12.28
N VAL A 87 -5.25 14.31 11.96
CA VAL A 87 -6.14 13.64 11.00
C VAL A 87 -6.31 14.50 9.76
N TRP A 88 -6.00 13.90 8.61
CA TRP A 88 -6.18 14.53 7.30
C TRP A 88 -7.16 13.73 6.45
N GLU A 89 -7.94 14.42 5.64
CA GLU A 89 -8.82 13.82 4.64
C GLU A 89 -8.41 14.31 3.25
N LYS A 90 -8.24 13.35 2.33
CA LYS A 90 -8.21 13.60 0.90
C LYS A 90 -9.50 13.02 0.33
N VAL A 91 -10.42 13.91 -0.04
CA VAL A 91 -11.78 13.57 -0.49
C VAL A 91 -11.74 12.48 -1.57
N ASP A 92 -12.64 11.50 -1.45
CA ASP A 92 -12.76 10.32 -2.33
C ASP A 92 -11.52 9.43 -2.42
N PHE A 93 -10.59 9.55 -1.45
CA PHE A 93 -9.36 8.75 -1.44
C PHE A 93 -9.05 8.14 -0.08
N ILE A 94 -8.70 8.95 0.93
CA ILE A 94 -8.12 8.42 2.18
C ILE A 94 -8.31 9.36 3.37
N TRP A 95 -8.50 8.78 4.56
CA TRP A 95 -8.24 9.43 5.83
C TRP A 95 -6.90 8.95 6.37
N TYR A 96 -6.05 9.90 6.73
CA TYR A 96 -4.69 9.67 7.19
C TYR A 96 -4.49 10.14 8.61
N TYR A 97 -3.91 9.27 9.42
CA TYR A 97 -3.59 9.52 10.81
C TYR A 97 -2.06 9.51 10.96
N GLU A 98 -1.54 10.66 11.35
CA GLU A 98 -0.12 10.91 11.55
C GLU A 98 0.14 11.25 13.00
N ASP A 99 1.09 10.57 13.65
CA ASP A 99 1.47 10.89 15.02
C ASP A 99 1.91 12.36 15.15
N VAL A 100 1.32 13.08 16.11
CA VAL A 100 1.60 14.51 16.33
C VAL A 100 3.06 14.73 16.67
N GLU A 101 3.66 13.85 17.47
CA GLU A 101 5.02 14.00 17.98
C GLU A 101 6.06 13.64 16.91
N THR A 102 5.99 12.43 16.35
CA THR A 102 7.03 11.91 15.46
C THR A 102 6.77 12.14 13.97
N LYS A 103 5.58 12.62 13.60
CA LYS A 103 5.13 12.76 12.20
C LYS A 103 5.07 11.47 11.40
N ARG A 104 5.14 10.31 12.07
CA ARG A 104 5.07 9.01 11.39
C ARG A 104 3.62 8.64 11.05
N PRO A 105 3.39 7.90 9.96
CA PRO A 105 2.09 7.32 9.68
C PRO A 105 1.71 6.33 10.78
N VAL A 106 0.46 6.40 11.24
CA VAL A 106 -0.10 5.48 12.26
C VAL A 106 -1.21 4.64 11.66
N HIS A 107 -2.14 5.28 10.94
CA HIS A 107 -3.34 4.60 10.44
C HIS A 107 -3.84 5.22 9.13
N TRP A 108 -4.42 4.38 8.29
CA TRP A 108 -5.10 4.79 7.06
C TRP A 108 -6.50 4.16 6.99
N VAL A 109 -7.46 4.96 6.54
CA VAL A 109 -8.78 4.46 6.11
C VAL A 109 -8.98 4.84 4.66
N PHE A 110 -9.10 3.85 3.79
CA PHE A 110 -9.36 4.07 2.36
C PHE A 110 -10.87 4.23 2.13
N TYR A 111 -11.25 4.95 1.07
CA TYR A 111 -12.66 5.12 0.67
C TYR A 111 -13.39 3.80 0.42
N THR A 112 -12.65 2.72 0.14
CA THR A 112 -13.16 1.35 -0.01
C THR A 112 -13.58 0.68 1.30
N GLY A 113 -13.36 1.33 2.45
CA GLY A 113 -13.59 0.76 3.78
C GLY A 113 -12.46 -0.16 4.26
N ARG A 114 -11.31 -0.16 3.57
CA ARG A 114 -10.09 -0.83 4.02
C ARG A 114 -9.40 0.02 5.09
N HIS A 115 -8.96 -0.65 6.14
CA HIS A 115 -8.20 -0.07 7.24
C HIS A 115 -6.77 -0.60 7.20
N ALA A 116 -5.78 0.25 7.43
CA ALA A 116 -4.39 -0.16 7.48
C ALA A 116 -3.69 0.47 8.69
N HIS A 117 -3.28 -0.38 9.62
CA HIS A 117 -2.62 -0.04 10.87
C HIS A 117 -1.11 -0.21 10.73
N VAL A 118 -0.33 0.82 11.03
CA VAL A 118 1.14 0.76 10.94
C VAL A 118 1.72 0.16 12.22
N MET A 119 2.35 -1.01 12.10
CA MET A 119 2.95 -1.70 13.26
C MET A 119 4.43 -1.41 13.44
N THR A 120 5.15 -1.29 12.33
CA THR A 120 6.59 -1.01 12.33
C THR A 120 6.87 0.07 11.31
N PHE A 121 7.76 1.00 11.68
CA PHE A 121 8.15 2.11 10.83
C PHE A 121 9.66 2.27 10.88
N GLU A 122 10.33 1.95 9.78
CA GLU A 122 11.79 1.97 9.70
C GLU A 122 12.25 2.94 8.61
N VAL A 123 12.83 4.07 9.03
CA VAL A 123 13.39 5.06 8.12
C VAL A 123 14.76 4.59 7.62
N GLY A 124 14.97 4.70 6.31
CA GLY A 124 16.27 4.39 5.69
C GLY A 124 16.54 2.90 5.45
N ALA A 125 15.56 2.02 5.67
CA ALA A 125 15.65 0.62 5.26
C ALA A 125 15.91 0.52 3.74
N VAL A 126 16.81 -0.38 3.35
CA VAL A 126 17.22 -0.57 1.95
C VAL A 126 16.85 -1.99 1.52
N LEU A 127 16.22 -2.09 0.34
CA LEU A 127 16.00 -3.33 -0.38
C LEU A 127 16.96 -3.39 -1.56
N GLU A 128 17.61 -4.53 -1.76
CA GLU A 128 18.50 -4.76 -2.90
C GLU A 128 17.78 -4.49 -4.23
N ASP A 129 18.48 -3.92 -5.22
CA ASP A 129 17.87 -3.48 -6.49
C ASP A 129 17.11 -4.59 -7.23
N ALA A 130 17.58 -5.83 -7.11
CA ALA A 130 16.90 -7.00 -7.68
C ALA A 130 15.49 -7.21 -7.10
N GLY A 131 15.26 -6.86 -5.84
CA GLY A 131 13.95 -7.00 -5.18
C GLY A 131 12.87 -6.06 -5.70
N TRP A 132 13.25 -5.00 -6.43
CA TRP A 132 12.31 -4.03 -6.99
C TRP A 132 11.78 -4.41 -8.38
N GLN A 133 12.33 -5.46 -9.00
CA GLN A 133 12.00 -5.82 -10.37
C GLN A 133 10.83 -6.79 -10.43
N ALA A 134 9.88 -6.53 -11.33
CA ALA A 134 8.86 -7.51 -11.69
C ALA A 134 9.53 -8.69 -12.44
N PRO A 135 9.06 -9.93 -12.23
CA PRO A 135 9.62 -11.10 -12.92
C PRO A 135 9.43 -11.06 -14.44
N ALA A 136 10.31 -11.72 -15.19
CA ALA A 136 10.28 -11.73 -16.65
C ALA A 136 8.94 -12.21 -17.25
N TYR A 137 8.24 -13.14 -16.59
CA TYR A 137 6.94 -13.65 -17.06
C TYR A 137 5.81 -12.61 -16.99
N CYS A 138 5.97 -11.50 -16.26
CA CYS A 138 5.03 -10.38 -16.28
C CYS A 138 5.02 -9.60 -17.60
N PHE A 139 6.05 -9.75 -18.44
CA PHE A 139 6.21 -9.01 -19.69
C PHE A 139 5.80 -9.84 -20.93
N GLY A 140 5.27 -11.06 -20.75
CA GLY A 140 4.81 -11.95 -21.82
C GLY A 140 3.40 -11.63 -22.36
N GLY A 141 3.19 -11.90 -23.66
CA GLY A 141 2.02 -11.50 -24.43
C GLY A 141 0.77 -12.36 -24.23
N GLU A 142 0.12 -12.25 -23.07
CA GLU A 142 -1.32 -12.49 -22.87
C GLU A 142 -1.71 -11.85 -21.52
N GLN A 143 -1.40 -10.56 -21.37
CA GLN A 143 -1.75 -9.81 -20.17
C GLN A 143 -3.27 -9.70 -20.07
N GLN A 144 -3.86 -10.34 -19.05
CA GLN A 144 -5.18 -9.96 -18.61
C GLN A 144 -5.10 -8.54 -18.06
N ARG A 145 -5.41 -7.55 -18.91
CA ARG A 145 -5.69 -6.16 -18.50
C ARG A 145 -6.92 -6.19 -17.60
N GLY A 146 -6.72 -6.56 -16.35
CA GLY A 146 -7.78 -6.51 -15.37
C GLY A 146 -7.97 -5.06 -14.96
N LYS A 147 -9.06 -4.44 -15.42
CA LYS A 147 -9.63 -3.31 -14.71
C LYS A 147 -9.77 -3.72 -13.25
N GLU A 148 -9.35 -2.85 -12.35
CA GLU A 148 -9.50 -3.02 -10.90
C GLU A 148 -10.95 -3.44 -10.63
N ARG A 149 -11.18 -4.69 -10.21
CA ARG A 149 -12.50 -5.10 -9.74
C ARG A 149 -12.57 -4.55 -8.32
N ASN A 150 -13.53 -3.66 -8.07
CA ASN A 150 -13.86 -3.24 -6.71
C ASN A 150 -13.95 -4.50 -5.85
N PRO A 151 -13.11 -4.66 -4.82
CA PRO A 151 -13.31 -5.75 -3.88
C PRO A 151 -14.72 -5.58 -3.31
N ALA A 152 -15.44 -6.70 -3.20
CA ALA A 152 -16.77 -6.70 -2.62
C ALA A 152 -16.72 -5.99 -1.25
N ALA A 153 -17.70 -5.11 -0.98
CA ALA A 153 -17.79 -4.31 0.24
C ALA A 153 -17.77 -5.21 1.48
N GLY A 154 -16.57 -5.45 1.99
CA GLY A 154 -16.26 -6.16 3.20
C GLY A 154 -15.13 -5.42 3.87
N ARG A 155 -15.23 -5.19 5.18
CA ARG A 155 -14.18 -4.52 5.94
C ARG A 155 -12.93 -5.39 5.92
N ILE A 156 -11.89 -4.93 5.23
CA ILE A 156 -10.56 -5.54 5.23
C ILE A 156 -9.71 -4.75 6.22
N GLU A 157 -9.18 -5.45 7.22
CA GLU A 157 -8.22 -4.91 8.17
C GLU A 157 -6.82 -5.32 7.70
N SER A 158 -5.90 -4.38 7.64
CA SER A 158 -4.52 -4.62 7.24
C SER A 158 -3.57 -4.15 8.31
N VAL A 159 -2.55 -4.95 8.53
CA VAL A 159 -1.46 -4.68 9.45
C VAL A 159 -0.25 -4.43 8.58
N VAL A 160 0.28 -3.21 8.60
CA VAL A 160 1.31 -2.76 7.67
C VAL A 160 2.62 -2.52 8.40
N GLY A 161 3.66 -3.25 8.02
CA GLY A 161 5.03 -2.88 8.31
C GLY A 161 5.51 -1.94 7.20
N VAL A 162 5.82 -0.70 7.55
CA VAL A 162 6.30 0.29 6.58
C VAL A 162 7.81 0.42 6.70
N ARG A 163 8.50 0.01 5.64
CA ARG A 163 9.96 0.09 5.51
C ARG A 163 10.26 1.19 4.49
N ARG A 164 10.77 2.30 4.99
CA ARG A 164 11.05 3.56 4.28
C ARG A 164 9.82 4.30 3.75
N PHE A 165 9.00 4.86 4.62
CA PHE A 165 8.23 6.07 4.31
C PHE A 165 9.07 7.25 4.77
N LEU A 166 9.40 8.18 3.88
CA LEU A 166 10.13 9.39 4.24
C LEU A 166 9.26 10.58 3.86
N PHE A 167 8.43 11.05 4.79
CA PHE A 167 7.99 12.44 4.79
C PHE A 167 8.40 13.05 6.13
N GLY A 168 9.41 13.92 6.05
CA GLY A 168 9.77 14.91 7.05
C GLY A 168 9.78 16.27 6.37
#